data_AF-A0A8T7EVK1-F1
#
_entry.id   AF-A0A8T7EVK1-F1
#
_cell.length_a   1.000
_cell.length_b   1.000
_cell.length_c   1.000
_cell.angle_alpha   90.00
_cell.angle_beta   90.00
_cell.angle_gamma   90.00
#
_symmetry.space_group_name_H-M   'P 1'
#
loop_
_entity.id
_entity.type
_entity.pdbx_description
1 polymer ?
#
loop_
_entity_poly.entity_id
_entity_poly.type
_entity_poly.pdbx_seq_one_letter_code
_entity_poly.pdbx_strand_id
1 'polypeptide(L)'
;MPLDKRVYFIPDVLTSEIMWIAVTTLVLVILCVWFYHAPLENHADPQITPIGTTAPWYFLWIQGALKLGDKVFWGVIFPGVYLVFLMVMPYLDTTKSRRYADRRFALSVGFVLTSFTVILSYMGLPEYGVATSADARVIHEMTMEPAHNHMGKLLPVPYAELAPGAYTTAQFRKRLAGHGRGRVQHADRRDQHPHGSDRPA
;
A
#
# COMPACT_ATOMS: atom_id res chain seq x y z
N MET A 1 -19.86 36.49 15.39
CA MET A 1 -21.07 36.84 14.63
C MET A 1 -22.19 35.98 15.20
N PRO A 2 -23.33 36.54 15.60
CA PRO A 2 -24.52 35.73 15.81
C PRO A 2 -24.93 35.10 14.47
N LEU A 3 -25.46 33.88 14.50
CA LEU A 3 -26.09 33.28 13.33
C LEU A 3 -27.60 33.61 13.41
N ASP A 4 -27.94 34.86 13.08
CA ASP A 4 -29.32 35.36 13.20
C ASP A 4 -30.32 34.58 12.33
N LYS A 5 -29.82 33.96 11.25
CA LYS A 5 -30.55 32.90 10.52
C LYS A 5 -30.43 31.57 11.28
N ARG A 6 -31.37 31.34 12.20
CA ARG A 6 -31.68 29.97 12.68
C ARG A 6 -32.31 29.18 11.52
N VAL A 7 -31.88 27.93 11.35
CA VAL A 7 -32.34 27.00 10.31
C VAL A 7 -32.82 25.72 11.01
N TYR A 8 -33.87 25.08 10.49
CA TYR A 8 -34.38 23.84 11.09
C TYR A 8 -33.47 22.66 10.75
N PHE A 9 -33.21 21.78 11.72
CA PHE A 9 -32.39 20.58 11.49
C PHE A 9 -33.02 19.65 10.45
N ILE A 10 -34.34 19.50 10.49
CA ILE A 10 -35.16 18.81 9.49
C ILE A 10 -36.11 19.84 8.88
N PRO A 11 -36.23 19.94 7.53
CA PRO A 11 -35.52 19.15 6.53
C PRO A 11 -34.14 19.70 6.15
N ASP A 12 -33.87 21.00 6.38
CA ASP A 12 -32.81 21.74 5.68
C ASP A 12 -31.40 21.18 5.91
N VAL A 13 -30.98 21.07 7.18
CA VAL A 13 -29.61 20.65 7.52
C VAL A 13 -29.40 19.18 7.16
N LEU A 14 -30.32 18.31 7.60
CA LEU A 14 -30.25 16.87 7.33
C LEU A 14 -30.19 16.54 5.83
N THR A 15 -30.96 17.25 4.99
CA THR A 15 -30.92 17.05 3.53
C THR A 15 -29.57 17.46 2.94
N SER A 16 -28.98 18.55 3.43
CA SER A 16 -27.65 18.98 2.98
C SER A 16 -26.54 18.03 3.47
N GLU A 17 -26.62 17.52 4.69
CA GLU A 17 -25.67 16.54 5.23
C GLU A 17 -25.73 15.21 4.46
N ILE A 18 -26.93 14.71 4.16
CA ILE A 18 -27.12 13.52 3.33
C ILE A 18 -26.55 13.73 1.92
N MET A 19 -26.75 14.92 1.31
CA MET A 19 -26.13 15.23 0.01
C MET A 19 -24.60 15.15 0.07
N TRP A 20 -23.97 15.79 1.06
CA TRP A 20 -22.51 15.78 1.19
C TRP A 20 -21.97 14.37 1.46
N ILE A 21 -22.63 13.59 2.33
CA ILE A 21 -22.26 12.19 2.59
C ILE A 21 -22.35 11.35 1.31
N ALA A 22 -23.42 11.50 0.52
CA ALA A 22 -23.58 10.78 -0.74
C ALA A 22 -22.52 11.17 -1.77
N VAL A 23 -22.23 12.47 -1.94
CA VAL A 23 -21.21 12.98 -2.87
C VAL A 23 -19.80 12.52 -2.45
N THR A 24 -19.44 12.65 -1.18
CA THR A 24 -18.12 12.19 -0.69
C THR A 24 -17.98 10.67 -0.80
N THR A 25 -19.02 9.90 -0.50
CA THR A 25 -19.00 8.43 -0.67
C THR A 25 -18.84 8.03 -2.13
N LEU A 26 -19.58 8.68 -3.05
CA LEU A 26 -19.46 8.45 -4.48
C LEU A 26 -18.05 8.75 -4.99
N VAL A 27 -17.46 9.88 -4.60
CA VAL A 27 -16.08 10.25 -4.96
C VAL A 27 -15.07 9.25 -4.40
N LEU A 28 -15.22 8.78 -3.15
CA LEU A 28 -14.34 7.78 -2.57
C LEU A 28 -14.41 6.43 -3.32
N VAL A 29 -15.61 5.95 -3.64
CA VAL A 29 -15.78 4.72 -4.44
C VAL A 29 -15.16 4.87 -5.83
N ILE A 30 -15.39 6.01 -6.49
CA ILE A 30 -14.79 6.37 -7.78
C ILE A 30 -13.25 6.36 -7.72
N LEU A 31 -12.66 6.94 -6.68
CA LEU A 31 -11.21 6.98 -6.50
C LEU A 31 -10.65 5.58 -6.22
N CYS A 32 -11.27 4.79 -5.33
CA CYS A 32 -10.82 3.44 -5.04
C CYS A 32 -10.87 2.53 -6.27
N VAL A 33 -11.99 2.50 -7.00
CA VAL A 33 -12.20 1.58 -8.13
C VAL A 33 -11.24 1.84 -9.30
N TRP A 34 -10.86 3.09 -9.57
CA TRP A 34 -10.00 3.42 -10.72
C TRP A 34 -8.54 3.71 -10.38
N PHE A 35 -8.23 4.18 -9.17
CA PHE A 35 -6.86 4.58 -8.79
C PHE A 35 -6.20 3.65 -7.76
N TYR A 36 -6.94 2.75 -7.08
CA TYR A 36 -6.39 1.90 -6.02
C TYR A 36 -6.63 0.41 -6.26
N HIS A 37 -5.63 -0.27 -6.81
CA HIS A 37 -5.64 -1.71 -7.02
C HIS A 37 -5.03 -2.41 -5.80
N ALA A 38 -5.87 -2.97 -4.94
CA ALA A 38 -5.46 -3.79 -3.80
C ALA A 38 -5.55 -5.28 -4.15
N PRO A 39 -4.43 -5.95 -4.53
CA PRO A 39 -4.41 -7.40 -4.63
C PRO A 39 -4.58 -8.05 -3.25
N LEU A 40 -5.04 -9.29 -3.21
CA LEU A 40 -5.12 -10.06 -1.97
C LEU A 40 -3.72 -10.56 -1.59
N GLU A 41 -3.28 -10.20 -0.38
CA GLU A 41 -2.05 -10.75 0.21
C GLU A 41 -2.22 -12.23 0.59
N ASN A 42 -1.08 -12.92 0.77
CA ASN A 42 -1.05 -14.30 1.24
C ASN A 42 -1.59 -14.42 2.68
N HIS A 43 -2.01 -15.63 3.08
CA HIS A 43 -2.41 -15.89 4.47
C HIS A 43 -1.23 -15.60 5.43
N ALA A 44 -1.54 -14.95 6.55
CA ALA A 44 -0.53 -14.49 7.51
C ALA A 44 0.21 -15.66 8.17
N ASP A 45 1.54 -15.71 7.97
CA ASP A 45 2.45 -16.66 8.60
C ASP A 45 3.24 -15.96 9.72
N PRO A 46 3.15 -16.40 11.00
CA PRO A 46 3.92 -15.82 12.09
C PRO A 46 5.44 -16.07 12.00
N GLN A 47 5.90 -16.96 11.11
CA GLN A 47 7.33 -17.24 10.89
C GLN A 47 7.99 -16.31 9.86
N ILE A 48 7.21 -15.59 9.04
CA ILE A 48 7.72 -14.74 7.96
C ILE A 48 7.21 -13.30 8.16
N THR A 49 8.14 -12.35 8.34
CA THR A 49 7.80 -10.91 8.36
C THR A 49 8.02 -10.31 6.97
N PRO A 50 6.98 -9.78 6.29
CA PRO A 50 7.12 -9.18 4.97
C PRO A 50 8.04 -7.94 4.96
N ILE A 51 8.91 -7.84 3.96
CA ILE A 51 9.79 -6.68 3.76
C ILE A 51 8.96 -5.54 3.16
N GLY A 52 8.26 -4.80 4.01
CA GLY A 52 7.40 -3.68 3.58
C GLY A 52 6.19 -3.39 4.46
N THR A 53 5.97 -4.15 5.55
CA THR A 53 4.85 -3.90 6.48
C THR A 53 4.84 -2.45 6.99
N THR A 54 3.89 -1.67 6.48
CA THR A 54 3.68 -0.27 6.86
C THR A 54 2.60 -0.15 7.91
N ALA A 55 2.72 0.84 8.80
CA ALA A 55 1.60 1.20 9.66
C ALA A 55 0.54 1.95 8.84
N PRO A 56 -0.76 1.83 9.19
CA PRO A 56 -1.82 2.65 8.61
C PRO A 56 -1.50 4.15 8.66
N TRP A 57 -1.92 4.90 7.64
CA TRP A 57 -1.52 6.29 7.41
C TRP A 57 -1.73 7.22 8.62
N TYR A 58 -2.78 6.98 9.41
CA TYR A 58 -3.12 7.75 10.62
C TYR A 58 -2.18 7.49 11.81
N PHE A 59 -1.35 6.44 11.76
CA PHE A 59 -0.30 6.15 12.75
C PHE A 59 1.11 6.55 12.29
N LEU A 60 1.30 7.05 11.06
CA LEU A 60 2.63 7.38 10.54
C LEU A 60 3.37 8.41 11.40
N TRP A 61 2.67 9.37 12.00
CA TRP A 61 3.30 10.35 12.91
C TRP A 61 3.88 9.70 14.19
N ILE A 62 3.30 8.60 14.66
CA ILE A 62 3.87 7.81 15.77
C ILE A 62 5.06 6.97 15.25
N GLN A 63 4.98 6.41 14.04
CA GLN A 63 6.11 5.70 13.43
C GLN A 63 7.31 6.61 13.16
N GLY A 64 7.09 7.86 12.76
CA GLY A 64 8.14 8.86 12.61
C GLY A 64 8.78 9.22 13.94
N ALA A 65 7.98 9.38 15.00
CA ALA A 65 8.47 9.57 16.36
C ALA A 65 9.31 8.37 16.85
N LEU A 66 8.85 7.14 16.61
CA LEU A 66 9.56 5.91 16.98
C LEU A 66 10.95 5.74 16.32
N LYS A 67 11.24 6.47 15.23
CA LYS A 67 12.58 6.52 14.60
C LYS A 67 13.53 7.51 15.26
N LEU A 68 13.08 8.36 16.19
CA LEU A 68 13.88 9.44 16.81
C LEU A 68 14.73 8.99 18.02
N GLY A 69 14.54 7.78 18.55
CA GLY A 69 15.29 7.31 19.72
C GLY A 69 14.60 6.20 20.49
N ASP A 70 14.48 6.35 21.82
CA ASP A 70 13.84 5.34 22.66
C ASP A 70 12.36 5.13 22.31
N LYS A 71 11.97 3.85 22.23
CA LYS A 71 10.64 3.40 21.82
C LYS A 71 9.59 3.63 22.91
N VAL A 72 9.95 3.60 24.19
CA VAL A 72 9.00 3.84 25.29
C VAL A 72 8.67 5.33 25.36
N PHE A 73 9.69 6.19 25.33
CA PHE A 73 9.51 7.64 25.30
C PHE A 73 8.73 8.09 24.06
N TRP A 74 9.18 7.75 22.84
CA TRP A 74 8.55 8.23 21.61
C TRP A 74 7.26 7.51 21.22
N GLY A 75 7.07 6.26 21.65
CA GLY A 75 5.88 5.46 21.34
C GLY A 75 4.73 5.59 22.35
N VAL A 76 5.02 5.90 23.61
CA VAL A 76 4.01 5.92 24.70
C VAL A 76 3.94 7.27 25.39
N ILE A 77 5.07 7.78 25.90
CA ILE A 77 5.08 9.01 26.70
C ILE A 77 4.77 10.24 25.83
N PHE A 78 5.46 10.40 24.71
CA PHE A 78 5.28 11.53 23.80
C PHE A 78 3.85 11.62 23.23
N PRO A 79 3.24 10.54 22.66
CA PRO A 79 1.87 10.60 22.17
C PRO A 79 0.84 10.87 23.28
N GLY A 80 1.05 10.31 24.48
CA GLY A 80 0.22 10.58 25.65
C GLY A 80 0.25 12.06 26.06
N VAL A 81 1.45 12.63 26.21
CA VAL A 81 1.63 14.07 26.54
C VAL A 81 1.08 14.96 25.43
N TYR A 82 1.25 14.60 24.15
CA TYR A 82 0.72 15.34 23.00
C TYR A 82 -0.82 15.41 23.01
N LEU A 83 -1.49 14.27 23.27
CA LEU A 83 -2.95 14.22 23.36
C LEU A 83 -3.48 14.97 24.59
N VAL A 84 -2.81 14.87 25.74
CA VAL A 84 -3.15 15.65 26.95
C VAL A 84 -2.96 17.15 26.69
N PHE A 85 -1.90 17.56 25.99
CA PHE A 85 -1.69 18.97 25.61
C PHE A 85 -2.84 19.49 24.73
N LEU A 86 -3.27 18.73 23.72
CA LEU A 86 -4.41 19.09 22.88
C LEU A 86 -5.74 19.16 23.66
N MET A 87 -5.92 18.31 24.66
CA MET A 87 -7.09 18.35 25.56
C MET A 87 -7.07 19.57 26.52
N VAL A 88 -5.87 20.01 26.94
CA VAL A 88 -5.68 21.15 27.83
C VAL A 88 -5.68 22.50 27.08
N MET A 89 -5.29 22.51 25.80
CA MET A 89 -5.27 23.70 24.92
C MET A 89 -6.52 24.61 24.99
N PRO A 90 -7.78 24.11 24.93
CA PRO A 90 -8.97 24.98 25.06
C PRO A 90 -9.11 25.70 26.41
N TYR A 91 -8.43 25.24 27.47
CA TYR A 91 -8.39 25.91 28.77
C TYR A 91 -7.25 26.93 28.89
N LEU A 92 -6.21 26.80 28.06
CA LEU A 92 -5.10 27.76 27.97
C LEU A 92 -5.47 28.99 27.12
N ASP A 93 -6.38 28.85 26.15
CA ASP A 93 -6.85 29.97 25.33
C ASP A 93 -7.97 30.76 26.00
N THR A 94 -7.59 31.69 26.88
CA THR A 94 -8.50 32.60 27.57
C THR A 94 -9.00 33.78 26.71
N THR A 95 -8.94 33.70 25.37
CA THR A 95 -9.29 34.82 24.49
C THR A 95 -10.80 35.10 24.49
N LYS A 96 -11.20 36.28 24.99
CA LYS A 96 -12.62 36.70 25.12
C LYS A 96 -13.40 36.75 23.79
N SER A 97 -12.71 36.83 22.65
CA SER A 97 -13.31 36.84 21.31
C SER A 97 -13.10 35.52 20.57
N ARG A 98 -14.17 35.00 19.96
CA ARG A 98 -14.12 33.79 19.12
C ARG A 98 -13.72 34.07 17.67
N ARG A 99 -13.34 35.30 17.31
CA ARG A 99 -12.89 35.68 15.96
C ARG A 99 -11.47 35.18 15.70
N TYR A 100 -11.22 34.59 14.53
CA TYR A 100 -9.90 34.06 14.17
C TYR A 100 -8.75 35.08 14.28
N ALA A 101 -8.98 36.33 13.86
CA ALA A 101 -7.97 37.40 13.95
C ALA A 101 -7.48 37.67 15.38
N ASP A 102 -8.36 37.52 16.38
CA ASP A 102 -8.09 37.87 17.77
C ASP A 102 -7.36 36.70 18.48
N ARG A 103 -7.57 35.46 18.01
CA ARG A 103 -6.98 34.21 18.53
C ARG A 103 -5.66 33.82 17.86
N ARG A 104 -4.95 34.78 17.25
CA ARG A 104 -3.75 34.56 16.42
C ARG A 104 -2.66 33.68 17.06
N PHE A 105 -2.49 33.75 18.38
CA PHE A 105 -1.50 32.94 19.12
C PHE A 105 -1.92 31.47 19.26
N ALA A 106 -3.16 31.19 19.68
CA ALA A 106 -3.66 29.82 19.76
C ALA A 106 -3.71 29.15 18.37
N LEU A 107 -4.02 29.93 17.32
CA LEU A 107 -3.97 29.48 15.94
C LEU A 107 -2.52 29.20 15.48
N SER A 108 -1.54 30.06 15.78
CA SER A 108 -0.15 29.79 15.39
C SER A 108 0.43 28.57 16.11
N VAL A 109 0.08 28.35 17.39
CA VAL A 109 0.40 27.09 18.09
C VAL A 109 -0.25 25.89 17.40
N GLY A 110 -1.54 25.97 17.05
CA GLY A 110 -2.26 24.92 16.31
C GLY A 110 -1.62 24.59 14.97
N PHE A 111 -1.21 25.61 14.19
CA PHE A 111 -0.47 25.40 12.94
C PHE A 111 0.90 24.75 13.18
N VAL A 112 1.67 25.17 14.20
CA VAL A 112 2.97 24.54 14.52
C VAL A 112 2.81 23.06 14.88
N LEU A 113 1.82 22.70 15.72
CA LEU A 113 1.53 21.30 16.06
C LEU A 113 1.07 20.49 14.84
N THR A 114 0.30 21.11 13.95
CA THR A 114 -0.14 20.49 12.69
C THR A 114 1.05 20.23 11.76
N SER A 115 1.91 21.23 11.52
CA SER A 115 3.14 21.09 10.73
C SER A 115 4.08 20.05 11.34
N PHE A 116 4.22 20.01 12.66
CA PHE A 116 5.04 19.00 13.36
C PHE A 116 4.47 17.59 13.18
N THR A 117 3.15 17.41 13.27
CA THR A 117 2.47 16.13 12.98
C THR A 117 2.70 15.69 11.52
N VAL A 118 2.66 16.63 10.57
CA VAL A 118 2.92 16.35 9.14
C VAL A 118 4.39 15.95 8.92
N ILE A 119 5.36 16.63 9.56
CA ILE A 119 6.77 16.27 9.51
C ILE A 119 6.99 14.87 10.07
N LEU A 120 6.44 14.56 11.24
CA LEU A 120 6.51 13.21 11.81
C LEU A 120 5.83 12.16 10.91
N SER A 121 4.70 12.49 10.27
CA SER A 121 4.02 11.59 9.32
C SER A 121 4.89 11.27 8.10
N TYR A 122 5.57 12.28 7.54
CA TYR A 122 6.57 12.10 6.49
C TYR A 122 7.77 11.24 6.95
N MET A 123 8.28 11.48 8.16
CA MET A 123 9.34 10.65 8.75
C MET A 123 8.87 9.21 9.02
N GLY A 124 7.57 8.98 9.19
CA GLY A 124 6.97 7.66 9.39
C GLY A 124 6.96 6.77 8.15
N LEU A 125 7.09 7.33 6.94
CA LEU A 125 7.08 6.59 5.68
C LEU A 125 8.13 5.47 5.66
N PRO A 126 7.88 4.32 4.99
CA PRO A 126 8.80 3.18 4.99
C PRO A 126 10.15 3.50 4.35
N GLU A 127 10.18 4.42 3.39
CA GLU A 127 11.39 4.83 2.68
C GLU A 127 12.30 5.74 3.53
N TYR A 128 11.73 6.44 4.51
CA TYR A 128 12.45 7.44 5.30
C TYR A 128 13.35 6.77 6.35
N GLY A 129 14.67 6.88 6.17
CA GLY A 129 15.67 6.45 7.16
C GLY A 129 16.04 4.97 7.14
N VAL A 130 15.72 4.23 6.08
CA VAL A 130 16.00 2.79 5.98
C VAL A 130 17.34 2.49 5.31
N ALA A 131 18.25 1.86 6.06
CA ALA A 131 19.55 1.38 5.59
C ALA A 131 19.53 -0.13 5.27
N THR A 132 18.56 -0.59 4.46
CA THR A 132 18.53 -1.97 3.96
C THR A 132 19.72 -2.22 3.04
N SER A 133 20.48 -3.28 3.28
CA SER A 133 21.56 -3.73 2.37
C SER A 133 20.97 -3.99 0.97
N ALA A 134 21.63 -3.46 -0.07
CA ALA A 134 21.12 -3.52 -1.44
C ALA A 134 20.74 -4.94 -1.85
N ASP A 135 21.59 -5.92 -1.52
CA ASP A 135 21.42 -7.34 -1.75
C ASP A 135 20.07 -7.88 -1.25
N ALA A 136 19.61 -7.47 -0.05
CA ALA A 136 18.34 -7.92 0.50
C ALA A 136 17.14 -7.34 -0.27
N ARG A 137 17.23 -6.09 -0.72
CA ARG A 137 16.20 -5.46 -1.57
C ARG A 137 16.18 -6.09 -2.97
N VAL A 138 17.37 -6.38 -3.53
CA VAL A 138 17.53 -7.05 -4.83
C VAL A 138 17.02 -8.49 -4.80
N ILE A 139 17.32 -9.26 -3.75
CA ILE A 139 16.77 -10.62 -3.57
C ILE A 139 15.24 -10.55 -3.46
N HIS A 140 14.70 -9.67 -2.62
CA HIS A 140 13.25 -9.50 -2.49
C HIS A 140 12.58 -9.12 -3.83
N GLU A 141 13.18 -8.21 -4.62
CA GLU A 141 12.72 -7.85 -5.96
C GLU A 141 12.83 -9.01 -6.98
N MET A 142 13.82 -9.90 -6.82
CA MET A 142 13.99 -11.09 -7.65
C MET A 142 13.05 -12.24 -7.28
N THR A 143 12.62 -12.34 -6.02
CA THR A 143 11.78 -13.44 -5.48
C THR A 143 10.37 -13.00 -5.10
N MET A 144 9.90 -11.83 -5.54
CA MET A 144 8.58 -11.29 -5.17
C MET A 144 7.48 -12.34 -5.30
N GLU A 145 6.81 -12.62 -4.18
CA GLU A 145 5.68 -13.53 -4.15
C GLU A 145 4.51 -12.97 -4.98
N PRO A 146 3.70 -13.82 -5.65
CA PRO A 146 2.72 -13.36 -6.66
C PRO A 146 1.68 -12.33 -6.20
N ALA A 147 1.49 -12.15 -4.88
CA ALA A 147 0.58 -11.17 -4.30
C ALA A 147 0.81 -9.72 -4.78
N HIS A 148 2.04 -9.32 -5.12
CA HIS A 148 2.37 -7.91 -5.43
C HIS A 148 2.20 -7.51 -6.91
N ASN A 149 1.45 -8.32 -7.69
CA ASN A 149 1.21 -8.16 -9.14
C ASN A 149 2.48 -8.10 -10.02
N HIS A 150 3.64 -8.36 -9.41
CA HIS A 150 4.94 -8.54 -10.03
C HIS A 150 5.43 -9.92 -9.60
N MET A 151 5.37 -10.92 -10.49
CA MET A 151 6.08 -12.17 -10.21
C MET A 151 7.58 -11.90 -10.27
N GLY A 152 8.31 -12.29 -9.23
CA GLY A 152 9.76 -12.24 -9.21
C GLY A 152 10.36 -12.93 -10.43
N LYS A 153 11.53 -12.44 -10.89
CA LYS A 153 12.27 -13.03 -12.02
C LYS A 153 12.67 -14.49 -11.74
N LEU A 154 12.63 -14.91 -10.49
CA LEU A 154 12.71 -16.29 -10.03
C LEU A 154 11.31 -16.77 -9.62
N LEU A 155 10.68 -17.60 -10.46
CA LEU A 155 9.44 -18.31 -10.10
C LEU A 155 9.74 -19.32 -8.98
N PRO A 156 9.03 -19.29 -7.84
CA PRO A 156 9.18 -20.32 -6.81
C PRO A 156 8.60 -21.65 -7.32
N VAL A 157 9.47 -22.64 -7.57
CA VAL A 157 9.03 -24.01 -7.86
C VAL A 157 8.61 -24.66 -6.54
N PRO A 158 7.37 -25.18 -6.41
CA PRO A 158 6.93 -25.86 -5.20
C PRO A 158 7.84 -27.05 -4.85
N TYR A 159 8.06 -27.32 -3.56
CA TYR A 159 8.90 -28.46 -3.15
C TYR A 159 8.39 -29.81 -3.69
N ALA A 160 7.09 -29.95 -3.92
CA ALA A 160 6.48 -31.12 -4.55
C ALA A 160 6.80 -31.28 -6.06
N GLU A 161 7.22 -30.21 -6.75
CA GLU A 161 7.60 -30.20 -8.17
C GLU A 161 9.13 -30.21 -8.38
N LEU A 162 9.90 -30.04 -7.31
CA LEU A 162 11.36 -30.14 -7.30
C LEU A 162 11.79 -31.63 -7.41
N ALA A 163 11.94 -32.10 -8.64
CA ALA A 163 12.49 -33.42 -8.94
C ALA A 163 13.89 -33.61 -8.28
N PRO A 164 14.12 -34.69 -7.52
CA PRO A 164 15.41 -34.91 -6.85
C PRO A 164 16.59 -34.95 -7.84
N GLY A 165 17.52 -34.00 -7.75
CA GLY A 165 18.67 -33.94 -8.65
C GLY A 165 19.60 -32.75 -8.44
N ALA A 166 20.77 -32.81 -9.07
CA ALA A 166 21.76 -31.72 -9.06
C ALA A 166 21.45 -30.69 -10.16
N TYR A 167 20.87 -29.56 -9.77
CA TYR A 167 20.50 -28.47 -10.66
C TYR A 167 21.68 -27.54 -10.97
N THR A 168 21.91 -27.26 -12.25
CA THR A 168 22.89 -26.28 -12.73
C THR A 168 22.31 -25.42 -13.86
N THR A 169 22.68 -24.14 -13.89
CA THR A 169 22.20 -23.15 -14.87
C THR A 169 22.44 -23.56 -16.33
N ALA A 170 23.42 -24.43 -16.59
CA ALA A 170 23.68 -25.02 -17.90
C ALA A 170 22.55 -25.94 -18.41
N GLN A 171 21.85 -26.66 -17.52
CA GLN A 171 20.78 -27.59 -17.90
C GLN A 171 19.54 -26.84 -18.43
N PHE A 172 19.15 -25.74 -17.78
CA PHE A 172 17.98 -24.94 -18.16
C PHE A 172 18.11 -24.36 -19.58
N ARG A 173 19.30 -23.85 -19.95
CA ARG A 173 19.60 -23.39 -21.31
C ARG A 173 19.38 -24.49 -22.36
N LYS A 174 19.73 -25.74 -22.03
CA LYS A 174 19.58 -26.91 -22.91
C LYS A 174 18.11 -27.32 -23.10
N ARG A 175 17.27 -27.21 -22.05
CA ARG A 175 15.82 -27.52 -22.10
C ARG A 175 15.04 -26.52 -22.98
N LEU A 176 15.35 -25.21 -22.85
CA LEU A 176 14.76 -24.16 -23.69
C LEU A 176 15.17 -24.31 -25.17
N ALA A 177 16.45 -24.58 -25.45
CA ALA A 177 16.93 -24.82 -26.81
C ALA A 177 16.27 -26.04 -27.49
N GLY A 178 15.86 -27.06 -26.72
CA GLY A 178 15.12 -28.22 -27.23
C GLY A 178 13.70 -27.89 -27.69
N HIS A 179 12.97 -27.06 -26.93
CA HIS A 179 11.56 -26.74 -27.24
C HIS A 179 11.39 -25.89 -28.52
N GLY A 180 12.41 -25.12 -28.91
CA GLY A 180 12.38 -24.34 -30.15
C GLY A 180 12.34 -25.17 -31.44
N ARG A 181 12.96 -26.36 -31.46
CA ARG A 181 12.99 -27.23 -32.65
C ARG A 181 11.73 -28.07 -32.87
N GLY A 182 11.02 -28.44 -31.80
CA GLY A 182 9.88 -29.36 -31.87
C GLY A 182 8.65 -28.82 -32.62
N ARG A 183 8.42 -27.50 -32.63
CA ARG A 183 7.21 -26.91 -33.27
C ARG A 183 7.30 -26.79 -34.79
N VAL A 184 8.49 -26.60 -35.37
CA VAL A 184 8.66 -26.42 -36.82
C VAL A 184 8.39 -27.73 -37.56
N GLN A 185 8.89 -28.85 -37.02
CA GLN A 185 8.89 -30.15 -37.69
C GLN A 185 7.53 -30.88 -37.69
N HIS A 186 6.52 -30.32 -37.01
CA HIS A 186 5.14 -30.82 -37.03
C HIS A 186 4.21 -30.07 -38.01
N ALA A 187 4.64 -28.95 -38.59
CA ALA A 187 3.90 -28.25 -39.63
C ALA A 187 4.12 -28.89 -41.01
N ASP A 188 5.39 -29.11 -41.37
CA ASP A 188 5.87 -29.61 -42.67
C ASP A 188 5.33 -31.00 -43.08
N ARG A 189 4.76 -31.76 -42.14
CA ARG A 189 4.35 -33.15 -42.34
C ARG A 189 2.85 -33.36 -42.64
N ARG A 190 2.11 -32.32 -42.99
CA ARG A 190 0.68 -32.44 -43.38
C ARG A 190 0.42 -32.40 -44.88
N ASP A 191 1.32 -31.83 -45.67
CA ASP A 191 1.01 -31.38 -47.04
C ASP A 191 1.52 -32.33 -48.14
N GLN A 192 1.83 -33.59 -47.80
CA GLN A 192 2.38 -34.58 -48.74
C GLN A 192 1.70 -35.96 -48.63
N HIS A 193 0.57 -36.15 -49.33
CA HIS A 193 0.12 -37.46 -49.82
C HIS A 193 -0.82 -37.29 -51.06
N PRO A 194 -0.62 -38.00 -52.19
CA PRO A 194 -1.29 -37.73 -53.47
C PRO A 194 -2.58 -38.56 -53.75
N HIS A 195 -3.23 -38.27 -54.88
CA HIS A 195 -4.49 -38.86 -55.38
C HIS A 195 -4.39 -40.29 -55.96
N GLY A 196 -5.42 -41.11 -55.68
CA GLY A 196 -5.94 -42.24 -56.50
C GLY A 196 -5.07 -43.52 -56.59
N SER A 197 -5.60 -44.73 -56.81
CA SER A 197 -6.98 -45.30 -56.73
C SER A 197 -6.84 -46.85 -56.61
N ASP A 198 -7.78 -47.79 -56.80
CA ASP A 198 -9.15 -47.81 -57.35
C ASP A 198 -9.98 -49.06 -56.86
N ARG A 199 -10.98 -49.51 -57.63
CA ARG A 199 -11.82 -50.73 -57.47
C ARG A 199 -11.92 -51.51 -58.81
N PRO A 200 -12.68 -52.63 -58.92
CA PRO A 200 -12.62 -53.87 -58.12
C PRO A 200 -12.63 -55.15 -58.99
N ALA A 201 -12.35 -56.31 -58.39
CA ALA A 201 -12.95 -57.61 -58.73
C ALA A 201 -12.82 -58.57 -57.53
#